data_AF-A0A925VV13-F1
#
_entry.id   AF-A0A925VV13-F1
#
_cell.length_a   1.000
_cell.length_b   1.000
_cell.length_c   1.000
_cell.angle_alpha   90.00
_cell.angle_beta   90.00
_cell.angle_gamma   90.00
#
_symmetry.space_group_name_H-M   'P 1'
#
loop_
_entity.id
_entity.type
_entity.pdbx_description
1 polymer ?
#
loop_
_entity_poly.entity_id
_entity_poly.type
_entity_poly.pdbx_seq_one_letter_code
_entity_poly.pdbx_strand_id
1 'polypeptide(L)'
;MNPELGLYMADNVPVNGAAPKPAGQTYFGEAVTTNGQGLGLLRIQSKSLAGTAGLPAEGFDFRNGAAGLSGLAGNVALTGTALAPGPAGFGEYLLRPGKPRSVDLLPIFHTGVPNLIPYQLATGKGGNPLAAGKPFINNFLPTFGDMLRLNMAVPPTDRTSADFSSEGLLAAAVLGLTDTRYNANNSLQLIPNMDGFPNGRRLEDDVTRIELQAVGGVVLAAIGLWYDDYAAGAANPVTAQLGNVLGFSTNIERNDTTFRTAFPYAQTPWSGTTAQRQALAQRGSAGLGLQPKLAAVQGFPNPFVDRTTLRVDLALASNLSIVVSDMTGRKVATVTNGKKFAAGQHDIVWQPGREVVAGQYIVTLYSGKTVVTSTRVERH
;
A
#
# COMPACT_ATOMS: atom_id res chain seq x y z
N MET A 1 -27.37 7.11 -6.47
CA MET A 1 -26.60 6.34 -7.47
C MET A 1 -25.20 6.95 -7.42
N ASN A 2 -24.21 6.23 -6.88
CA ASN A 2 -22.85 6.79 -6.79
C ASN A 2 -22.21 6.62 -8.18
N PRO A 3 -21.93 7.69 -8.92
CA PRO A 3 -21.51 7.60 -10.32
C PRO A 3 -20.11 7.00 -10.51
N GLU A 4 -19.33 6.83 -9.45
CA GLU A 4 -17.92 6.41 -9.55
C GLU A 4 -17.69 4.90 -9.64
N LEU A 5 -18.72 4.06 -9.46
CA LEU A 5 -18.62 2.60 -9.66
C LEU A 5 -19.29 2.12 -10.96
N GLY A 6 -19.90 3.03 -11.72
CA GLY A 6 -20.59 2.75 -12.98
C GLY A 6 -19.68 2.77 -14.21
N LEU A 7 -18.44 3.23 -14.08
CA LEU A 7 -17.49 3.30 -15.18
C LEU A 7 -16.74 1.96 -15.27
N TYR A 8 -17.06 1.19 -16.32
CA TYR A 8 -16.37 -0.03 -16.78
C TYR A 8 -16.78 -1.40 -16.22
N MET A 9 -17.95 -1.56 -15.60
CA MET A 9 -18.44 -2.90 -15.23
C MET A 9 -19.43 -3.45 -16.28
N ALA A 10 -18.88 -4.08 -17.32
CA ALA A 10 -19.54 -5.03 -18.22
C ALA A 10 -20.95 -4.64 -18.72
N ASP A 11 -21.02 -3.71 -19.66
CA ASP A 11 -22.20 -3.62 -20.53
C ASP A 11 -21.98 -4.50 -21.77
N ASN A 12 -23.01 -5.22 -22.22
CA ASN A 12 -22.95 -6.05 -23.44
C ASN A 12 -22.89 -5.21 -24.73
N VAL A 13 -22.80 -3.89 -24.62
CA VAL A 13 -22.84 -2.96 -25.74
C VAL A 13 -21.40 -2.55 -26.09
N PRO A 14 -20.88 -2.94 -27.26
CA PRO A 14 -19.54 -2.57 -27.68
C PRO A 14 -19.41 -1.05 -27.85
N VAL A 15 -18.29 -0.50 -27.37
CA VAL A 15 -17.85 0.86 -27.71
C VAL A 15 -16.97 0.82 -28.96
N ASN A 16 -16.98 1.91 -29.74
CA ASN A 16 -16.11 2.11 -30.92
C ASN A 16 -16.35 1.19 -32.13
N GLY A 17 -17.60 0.80 -32.40
CA GLY A 17 -17.95 0.10 -33.65
C GLY A 17 -17.53 -1.38 -33.73
N ALA A 18 -17.08 -1.97 -32.62
CA ALA A 18 -16.85 -3.42 -32.55
C ALA A 18 -18.18 -4.19 -32.64
N ALA A 19 -18.16 -5.40 -33.21
CA ALA A 19 -19.33 -6.26 -33.27
C ALA A 19 -19.82 -6.63 -31.85
N PRO A 20 -21.15 -6.77 -31.62
CA PRO A 20 -21.67 -7.32 -30.37
C PRO A 20 -21.08 -8.70 -30.13
N LYS A 21 -20.53 -8.93 -28.93
CA LYS A 21 -19.96 -10.23 -28.59
C LYS A 21 -21.08 -11.28 -28.45
N PRO A 22 -20.77 -12.56 -28.68
CA PRO A 22 -21.69 -13.65 -28.38
C PRO A 22 -22.19 -13.58 -26.93
N ALA A 23 -23.43 -14.01 -26.70
CA ALA A 23 -24.03 -14.02 -25.36
C ALA A 23 -23.11 -14.75 -24.36
N GLY A 24 -22.71 -14.04 -23.28
CA GLY A 24 -21.84 -14.57 -22.23
C GLY A 24 -20.37 -14.13 -22.28
N GLN A 25 -19.98 -13.23 -23.19
CA GLN A 25 -18.64 -12.64 -23.14
C GLN A 25 -18.66 -11.23 -22.52
N THR A 26 -17.71 -10.97 -21.60
CA THR A 26 -17.56 -9.68 -20.93
C THR A 26 -16.68 -8.72 -21.73
N TYR A 27 -16.95 -7.42 -21.63
CA TYR A 27 -16.13 -6.32 -22.16
C TYR A 27 -15.20 -5.68 -21.10
N PHE A 28 -15.16 -6.23 -19.88
CA PHE A 28 -14.36 -5.68 -18.79
C PHE A 28 -12.90 -5.54 -19.24
N GLY A 29 -12.41 -4.31 -19.21
CA GLY A 29 -10.99 -3.99 -19.42
C GLY A 29 -10.44 -4.04 -20.84
N GLU A 30 -11.24 -4.40 -21.85
CA GLU A 30 -10.78 -4.47 -23.24
C GLU A 30 -10.64 -3.10 -23.92
N ALA A 31 -11.35 -2.08 -23.43
CA ALA A 31 -11.18 -0.71 -23.91
C ALA A 31 -9.85 -0.07 -23.42
N VAL A 32 -9.22 -0.68 -22.41
CA VAL A 32 -7.97 -0.21 -21.79
C VAL A 32 -6.93 -1.30 -21.99
N THR A 33 -6.42 -1.45 -23.21
CA THR A 33 -5.31 -2.37 -23.51
C THR A 33 -4.07 -1.59 -23.89
N THR A 34 -3.05 -1.61 -23.03
CA THR A 34 -1.66 -1.30 -23.38
C THR A 34 -0.89 -2.62 -23.41
N ASN A 35 -0.34 -2.98 -24.58
CA ASN A 35 0.52 -4.15 -24.80
C ASN A 35 -0.02 -5.50 -24.28
N GLY A 36 -1.33 -5.74 -24.35
CA GLY A 36 -1.93 -7.00 -23.89
C GLY A 36 -1.94 -7.21 -22.36
N GLN A 37 -1.57 -6.19 -21.58
CA GLN A 37 -1.48 -6.24 -20.11
C GLN A 37 -2.36 -5.18 -19.42
N GLY A 38 -3.35 -4.65 -20.15
CA GLY A 38 -4.35 -3.78 -19.56
C GLY A 38 -5.35 -4.54 -18.69
N LEU A 39 -6.51 -3.94 -18.43
CA LEU A 39 -7.56 -4.57 -17.62
C LEU A 39 -8.18 -5.82 -18.27
N GLY A 40 -7.84 -6.16 -19.52
CA GLY A 40 -8.40 -7.29 -20.27
C GLY A 40 -8.07 -8.69 -19.73
N LEU A 41 -7.10 -8.82 -18.80
CA LEU A 41 -6.86 -10.08 -18.08
C LEU A 41 -7.89 -10.33 -16.97
N LEU A 42 -8.58 -9.29 -16.52
CA LEU A 42 -9.55 -9.36 -15.44
C LEU A 42 -10.93 -9.76 -15.98
N ARG A 43 -11.62 -10.66 -15.28
CA ARG A 43 -12.91 -11.18 -15.76
C ARG A 43 -13.86 -11.47 -14.62
N ILE A 44 -15.15 -11.21 -14.79
CA ILE A 44 -16.18 -11.58 -13.81
C ILE A 44 -16.87 -12.85 -14.29
N GLN A 45 -17.12 -13.79 -13.38
CA GLN A 45 -17.83 -15.02 -13.65
C GLN A 45 -19.27 -14.73 -14.11
N SER A 46 -19.65 -15.30 -15.26
CA SER A 46 -21.00 -15.22 -15.80
C SER A 46 -21.77 -16.54 -15.72
N LYS A 47 -21.05 -17.65 -15.51
CA LYS A 47 -21.54 -19.03 -15.49
C LYS A 47 -20.84 -19.85 -14.42
N SER A 48 -20.59 -19.25 -13.26
CA SER A 48 -19.87 -19.93 -12.17
C SER A 48 -20.58 -21.23 -11.78
N LEU A 49 -19.82 -22.32 -11.72
CA LEU A 49 -20.30 -23.68 -11.38
C LEU A 49 -21.38 -24.25 -12.32
N ALA A 50 -21.53 -23.72 -13.54
CA ALA A 50 -22.41 -24.30 -14.55
C ALA A 50 -22.09 -25.78 -14.81
N GLY A 51 -23.13 -26.60 -14.98
CA GLY A 51 -23.00 -28.05 -15.16
C GLY A 51 -22.64 -28.85 -13.89
N THR A 52 -22.53 -28.21 -12.73
CA THR A 52 -22.35 -28.92 -11.46
C THR A 52 -23.68 -29.54 -11.01
N ALA A 53 -23.66 -30.85 -10.71
CA ALA A 53 -24.85 -31.55 -10.26
C ALA A 53 -25.45 -30.92 -8.99
N GLY A 54 -26.76 -30.70 -8.97
CA GLY A 54 -27.48 -30.08 -7.84
C GLY A 54 -27.44 -28.54 -7.81
N LEU A 55 -26.80 -27.89 -8.79
CA LEU A 55 -26.80 -26.44 -8.98
C LEU A 55 -27.55 -26.06 -10.28
N PRO A 56 -27.92 -24.78 -10.47
CA PRO A 56 -28.55 -24.33 -11.71
C PRO A 56 -27.70 -24.70 -12.93
N ALA A 57 -28.35 -25.21 -14.00
CA ALA A 57 -27.65 -25.68 -15.20
C ALA A 57 -26.77 -24.59 -15.83
N GLU A 58 -27.27 -23.35 -15.87
CA GLU A 58 -26.55 -22.17 -16.39
C GLU A 58 -25.52 -21.57 -15.41
N GLY A 59 -25.42 -22.12 -14.19
CA GLY A 59 -24.55 -21.59 -13.13
C GLY A 59 -25.04 -20.27 -12.54
N PHE A 60 -24.13 -19.54 -11.90
CA PHE A 60 -24.39 -18.24 -11.27
C PHE A 60 -23.68 -17.11 -12.03
N ASP A 61 -24.45 -16.05 -12.33
CA ASP A 61 -23.96 -14.85 -13.03
C ASP A 61 -23.68 -13.71 -12.05
N PHE A 62 -22.42 -13.28 -11.97
CA PHE A 62 -21.97 -12.23 -11.05
C PHE A 62 -21.78 -10.85 -11.71
N ARG A 63 -22.14 -10.71 -13.00
CA ARG A 63 -22.08 -9.43 -13.72
C ARG A 63 -23.06 -8.42 -13.11
N ASN A 64 -22.76 -7.13 -13.25
CA ASN A 64 -23.56 -6.07 -12.63
C ASN A 64 -25.05 -6.19 -13.03
N GLY A 65 -25.95 -6.08 -12.05
CA GLY A 65 -27.39 -6.23 -12.25
C GLY A 65 -27.92 -7.67 -12.35
N ALA A 66 -27.05 -8.67 -12.49
CA ALA A 66 -27.46 -10.08 -12.47
C ALA A 66 -27.91 -10.55 -11.07
N ALA A 67 -28.50 -11.73 -11.00
CA ALA A 67 -29.01 -12.29 -9.74
C ALA A 67 -27.89 -12.78 -8.80
N GLY A 68 -26.74 -13.23 -9.33
CA GLY A 68 -25.71 -13.87 -8.52
C GLY A 68 -26.30 -14.99 -7.65
N LEU A 69 -26.05 -14.93 -6.34
CA LEU A 69 -26.60 -15.88 -5.38
C LEU A 69 -27.95 -15.46 -4.76
N SER A 70 -28.52 -14.30 -5.13
CA SER A 70 -29.70 -13.75 -4.44
C SER A 70 -30.91 -14.69 -4.49
N GLY A 71 -31.03 -15.51 -5.53
CA GLY A 71 -32.09 -16.51 -5.67
C GLY A 71 -32.03 -17.66 -4.66
N LEU A 72 -30.93 -17.80 -3.91
CA LEU A 72 -30.79 -18.80 -2.86
C LEU A 72 -31.38 -18.36 -1.51
N ALA A 73 -31.85 -17.12 -1.39
CA ALA A 73 -32.40 -16.60 -0.14
C ALA A 73 -33.51 -17.51 0.42
N GLY A 74 -33.39 -17.90 1.69
CA GLY A 74 -34.33 -18.81 2.36
C GLY A 74 -34.16 -20.30 2.03
N ASN A 75 -33.20 -20.68 1.20
CA ASN A 75 -32.92 -22.09 0.91
C ASN A 75 -32.32 -22.79 2.15
N VAL A 76 -32.85 -23.97 2.50
CA VAL A 76 -32.40 -24.80 3.63
C VAL A 76 -30.93 -25.22 3.53
N ALA A 77 -30.37 -25.30 2.32
CA ALA A 77 -28.95 -25.60 2.11
C ALA A 77 -28.02 -24.51 2.69
N LEU A 78 -28.54 -23.31 2.95
CA LEU A 78 -27.77 -22.20 3.53
C LEU A 78 -27.71 -22.25 5.06
N THR A 79 -28.46 -23.14 5.72
CA THR A 79 -28.46 -23.26 7.18
C THR A 79 -27.05 -23.54 7.71
N GLY A 80 -26.62 -22.77 8.73
CA GLY A 80 -25.27 -22.86 9.30
C GLY A 80 -24.19 -22.10 8.50
N THR A 81 -24.57 -21.36 7.48
CA THR A 81 -23.67 -20.50 6.69
C THR A 81 -23.93 -19.02 6.96
N ALA A 82 -22.98 -18.15 6.61
CA ALA A 82 -23.14 -16.71 6.58
C ALA A 82 -24.26 -16.25 5.64
N LEU A 83 -24.70 -17.08 4.68
CA LEU A 83 -25.79 -16.78 3.76
C LEU A 83 -27.18 -17.13 4.35
N ALA A 84 -27.22 -17.76 5.54
CA ALA A 84 -28.47 -18.02 6.25
C ALA A 84 -29.19 -16.71 6.64
N PRO A 85 -30.52 -16.73 6.80
CA PRO A 85 -31.25 -15.58 7.34
C PRO A 85 -30.82 -15.25 8.78
N GLY A 86 -31.06 -14.00 9.18
CA GLY A 86 -30.81 -13.55 10.55
C GLY A 86 -31.65 -14.31 11.60
N PRO A 87 -31.18 -14.43 12.86
CA PRO A 87 -29.95 -13.86 13.41
C PRO A 87 -28.70 -14.76 13.25
N ALA A 88 -28.85 -15.95 12.67
CA ALA A 88 -27.77 -16.95 12.57
C ALA A 88 -26.81 -16.71 11.39
N GLY A 89 -27.20 -15.88 10.43
CA GLY A 89 -26.38 -15.46 9.30
C GLY A 89 -26.64 -14.00 8.88
N PHE A 90 -26.22 -13.67 7.67
CA PHE A 90 -26.27 -12.32 7.09
C PHE A 90 -26.93 -12.34 5.70
N GLY A 91 -27.80 -13.31 5.43
CA GLY A 91 -28.41 -13.53 4.12
C GLY A 91 -29.11 -12.28 3.56
N GLU A 92 -29.80 -11.50 4.40
CA GLU A 92 -30.47 -10.26 4.01
C GLU A 92 -29.48 -9.19 3.49
N TYR A 93 -28.23 -9.25 3.95
CA TYR A 93 -27.16 -8.33 3.56
C TYR A 93 -26.34 -8.83 2.36
N LEU A 94 -26.17 -10.15 2.25
CA LEU A 94 -25.29 -10.79 1.27
C LEU A 94 -26.01 -11.32 0.02
N LEU A 95 -27.31 -11.58 0.10
CA LEU A 95 -28.13 -12.15 -0.99
C LEU A 95 -29.07 -11.09 -1.57
N ARG A 96 -28.50 -9.95 -1.98
CA ARG A 96 -29.27 -8.79 -2.43
C ARG A 96 -29.67 -8.89 -3.91
N PRO A 97 -30.96 -8.81 -4.25
CA PRO A 97 -31.41 -8.85 -5.65
C PRO A 97 -30.77 -7.76 -6.51
N GLY A 98 -30.30 -8.13 -7.72
CA GLY A 98 -29.64 -7.20 -8.65
C GLY A 98 -28.31 -6.63 -8.15
N LYS A 99 -27.76 -7.18 -7.06
CA LYS A 99 -26.47 -6.82 -6.45
C LYS A 99 -25.62 -8.07 -6.24
N PRO A 100 -25.19 -8.73 -7.33
CA PRO A 100 -24.54 -10.03 -7.24
C PRO A 100 -23.22 -10.00 -6.47
N ARG A 101 -22.52 -8.87 -6.51
CA ARG A 101 -21.25 -8.64 -5.80
C ARG A 101 -21.41 -8.27 -4.31
N SER A 102 -22.62 -8.37 -3.77
CA SER A 102 -22.84 -8.21 -2.32
C SER A 102 -22.33 -9.41 -1.51
N VAL A 103 -22.09 -10.55 -2.15
CA VAL A 103 -21.55 -11.74 -1.48
C VAL A 103 -20.03 -11.74 -1.37
N ASP A 104 -19.29 -10.90 -2.10
CA ASP A 104 -17.83 -10.90 -2.09
C ASP A 104 -17.25 -9.50 -1.84
N LEU A 105 -17.61 -8.50 -2.63
CA LEU A 105 -17.04 -7.14 -2.52
C LEU A 105 -17.51 -6.39 -1.27
N LEU A 106 -18.77 -6.60 -0.88
CA LEU A 106 -19.29 -5.99 0.34
C LEU A 106 -18.57 -6.53 1.59
N PRO A 107 -18.47 -7.84 1.84
CA PRO A 107 -17.73 -8.34 2.99
C PRO A 107 -16.24 -8.02 2.91
N ILE A 108 -15.59 -8.23 1.75
CA ILE A 108 -14.13 -8.08 1.69
C ILE A 108 -13.65 -6.64 1.94
N PHE A 109 -14.42 -5.62 1.55
CA PHE A 109 -14.03 -4.22 1.69
C PHE A 109 -14.84 -3.42 2.73
N HIS A 110 -16.13 -3.68 2.91
CA HIS A 110 -17.02 -2.79 3.67
C HIS A 110 -17.42 -3.28 5.06
N THR A 111 -17.70 -4.57 5.24
CA THR A 111 -18.10 -5.10 6.56
C THR A 111 -17.03 -5.99 7.20
N GLY A 112 -15.95 -6.28 6.46
CA GLY A 112 -15.06 -7.38 6.81
C GLY A 112 -15.68 -8.74 6.46
N VAL A 113 -14.85 -9.78 6.51
CA VAL A 113 -15.25 -11.15 6.14
C VAL A 113 -15.39 -11.99 7.42
N PRO A 114 -16.53 -12.66 7.64
CA PRO A 114 -16.69 -13.55 8.78
C PRO A 114 -15.94 -14.85 8.55
N ASN A 115 -15.40 -15.43 9.61
CA ASN A 115 -14.90 -16.80 9.56
C ASN A 115 -16.06 -17.82 9.62
N LEU A 116 -16.91 -17.78 8.60
CA LEU A 116 -18.09 -18.64 8.47
C LEU A 116 -18.16 -19.15 7.04
N ILE A 117 -18.80 -20.30 6.84
CA ILE A 117 -19.10 -20.82 5.50
C ILE A 117 -19.94 -19.77 4.74
N PRO A 118 -19.71 -19.49 3.44
CA PRO A 118 -18.71 -20.08 2.56
C PRO A 118 -17.35 -19.38 2.57
N TYR A 119 -17.12 -18.35 3.40
CA TYR A 119 -15.92 -17.52 3.38
C TYR A 119 -14.62 -18.18 3.86
N GLN A 120 -14.66 -19.48 4.15
CA GLN A 120 -13.46 -20.29 4.35
C GLN A 120 -12.88 -20.71 3.00
N LEU A 121 -11.57 -20.91 2.93
CA LEU A 121 -10.90 -21.35 1.69
C LEU A 121 -11.46 -22.70 1.23
N ALA A 122 -11.43 -22.93 -0.09
CA ALA A 122 -11.91 -24.18 -0.70
C ALA A 122 -11.20 -25.45 -0.17
N THR A 123 -10.03 -25.33 0.45
CA THR A 123 -9.32 -26.43 1.11
C THR A 123 -10.21 -27.14 2.14
N GLY A 124 -10.43 -28.44 1.95
CA GLY A 124 -11.27 -29.27 2.82
C GLY A 124 -12.76 -29.30 2.45
N LYS A 125 -13.21 -28.51 1.47
CA LYS A 125 -14.63 -28.44 1.08
C LYS A 125 -15.12 -29.56 0.16
N GLY A 126 -14.22 -30.34 -0.44
CA GLY A 126 -14.58 -31.43 -1.36
C GLY A 126 -15.41 -30.99 -2.56
N GLY A 127 -15.22 -29.75 -3.05
CA GLY A 127 -15.97 -29.19 -4.17
C GLY A 127 -17.33 -28.56 -3.81
N ASN A 128 -17.76 -28.59 -2.54
CA ASN A 128 -18.98 -27.93 -2.09
C ASN A 128 -18.68 -26.57 -1.44
N PRO A 129 -19.02 -25.42 -2.06
CA PRO A 129 -18.75 -24.10 -1.47
C PRO A 129 -19.41 -23.87 -0.10
N LEU A 130 -20.52 -24.56 0.18
CA LEU A 130 -21.28 -24.51 1.43
C LEU A 130 -20.80 -25.54 2.47
N ALA A 131 -19.71 -26.26 2.21
CA ALA A 131 -19.04 -27.07 3.21
C ALA A 131 -18.03 -26.24 4.03
N ALA A 132 -17.71 -26.73 5.23
CA ALA A 132 -16.64 -26.18 6.05
C ALA A 132 -15.30 -26.29 5.31
N GLY A 133 -14.63 -25.16 5.15
CA GLY A 133 -13.31 -25.06 4.54
C GLY A 133 -12.26 -24.68 5.57
N LYS A 134 -11.09 -24.25 5.09
CA LYS A 134 -10.03 -23.75 5.95
C LYS A 134 -10.31 -22.32 6.43
N PRO A 135 -10.31 -22.06 7.73
CA PRO A 135 -10.30 -20.71 8.29
C PRO A 135 -9.03 -19.95 7.91
N PHE A 136 -9.17 -18.72 7.41
CA PHE A 136 -8.02 -17.87 7.06
C PHE A 136 -8.26 -16.36 7.24
N ILE A 137 -9.52 -15.94 7.38
CA ILE A 137 -9.89 -14.54 7.59
C ILE A 137 -10.91 -14.44 8.71
N ASN A 138 -10.75 -13.42 9.56
CA ASN A 138 -11.71 -13.09 10.61
C ASN A 138 -11.55 -11.61 10.99
N ASN A 139 -12.34 -10.73 10.36
CA ASN A 139 -12.31 -9.29 10.64
C ASN A 139 -13.69 -8.65 10.51
N PHE A 140 -14.71 -9.40 10.90
CA PHE A 140 -16.11 -9.10 10.59
C PHE A 140 -16.75 -8.16 11.60
N LEU A 141 -17.32 -7.06 11.10
CA LEU A 141 -18.19 -6.14 11.82
C LEU A 141 -19.41 -5.84 10.94
N PRO A 142 -20.63 -6.32 11.27
CA PRO A 142 -21.82 -6.18 10.45
C PRO A 142 -22.41 -4.75 10.50
N THR A 143 -21.57 -3.74 10.24
CA THR A 143 -21.93 -2.33 10.21
C THR A 143 -21.53 -1.72 8.88
N PHE A 144 -22.44 -1.01 8.22
CA PHE A 144 -22.14 -0.27 7.00
C PHE A 144 -21.37 1.01 7.32
N GLY A 145 -20.04 0.90 7.43
CA GLY A 145 -19.15 2.03 7.63
C GLY A 145 -17.70 1.68 7.29
N ASP A 146 -16.95 2.65 6.76
CA ASP A 146 -15.49 2.55 6.66
C ASP A 146 -14.90 2.82 8.05
N MET A 147 -14.78 1.75 8.83
CA MET A 147 -14.17 1.80 10.15
C MET A 147 -12.73 1.33 10.07
N LEU A 148 -11.86 1.94 10.89
CA LEU A 148 -10.53 1.40 11.13
C LEU A 148 -10.69 0.05 11.86
N ARG A 149 -10.47 -1.03 11.12
CA ARG A 149 -10.50 -2.40 11.65
C ARG A 149 -9.09 -2.79 12.04
N LEU A 150 -8.85 -2.98 13.34
CA LEU A 150 -7.58 -3.50 13.84
C LEU A 150 -7.73 -4.98 14.17
N ASN A 151 -7.24 -5.84 13.28
CA ASN A 151 -7.19 -7.27 13.55
C ASN A 151 -5.94 -7.59 14.38
N MET A 152 -6.11 -7.82 15.68
CA MET A 152 -5.02 -8.24 16.58
C MET A 152 -4.86 -9.77 16.68
N ALA A 153 -5.72 -10.55 16.04
CA ALA A 153 -5.68 -12.01 16.11
C ALA A 153 -4.65 -12.62 15.15
N VAL A 154 -4.16 -11.84 14.18
CA VAL A 154 -3.20 -12.26 13.18
C VAL A 154 -1.85 -11.60 13.46
N PRO A 155 -0.76 -12.35 13.68
CA PRO A 155 0.57 -11.78 13.82
C PRO A 155 1.04 -11.18 12.49
N PRO A 156 1.78 -10.07 12.52
CA PRO A 156 2.35 -9.50 11.31
C PRO A 156 3.30 -10.48 10.61
N THR A 157 3.22 -10.54 9.28
CA THR A 157 4.17 -11.31 8.48
C THR A 157 5.50 -10.57 8.45
N ASP A 158 6.59 -11.28 8.76
CA ASP A 158 7.93 -10.69 8.69
C ASP A 158 8.23 -10.20 7.27
N ARG A 159 8.58 -8.92 7.15
CA ARG A 159 8.87 -8.23 5.88
C ARG A 159 10.09 -8.79 5.16
N THR A 160 10.96 -9.51 5.88
CA THR A 160 12.15 -10.15 5.35
C THR A 160 11.94 -11.63 5.02
N SER A 161 10.76 -12.18 5.32
CA SER A 161 10.40 -13.56 4.98
C SER A 161 10.32 -13.74 3.47
N ALA A 162 10.75 -14.90 2.98
CA ALA A 162 10.55 -15.31 1.59
C ALA A 162 9.06 -15.49 1.24
N ASP A 163 8.20 -15.72 2.25
CA ASP A 163 6.75 -15.83 2.08
C ASP A 163 6.04 -14.47 2.08
N PHE A 164 6.74 -13.35 2.33
CA PHE A 164 6.13 -12.02 2.30
C PHE A 164 5.73 -11.64 0.87
N SER A 165 4.49 -11.16 0.70
CA SER A 165 3.98 -10.68 -0.59
C SER A 165 3.17 -9.40 -0.40
N SER A 166 3.29 -8.46 -1.35
CA SER A 166 2.47 -7.25 -1.43
C SER A 166 1.02 -7.54 -1.85
N GLU A 167 0.68 -8.76 -2.25
CA GLU A 167 -0.70 -9.16 -2.58
C GLU A 167 -1.56 -9.45 -1.34
N GLY A 168 -1.04 -9.20 -0.14
CA GLY A 168 -1.80 -9.22 1.10
C GLY A 168 -2.58 -10.51 1.32
N LEU A 169 -3.88 -10.37 1.61
CA LEU A 169 -4.75 -11.51 1.89
C LEU A 169 -4.90 -12.45 0.68
N LEU A 170 -4.74 -11.96 -0.55
CA LEU A 170 -4.77 -12.81 -1.74
C LEU A 170 -3.60 -13.81 -1.71
N ALA A 171 -2.39 -13.37 -1.34
CA ALA A 171 -1.26 -14.26 -1.19
C ALA A 171 -1.51 -15.33 -0.12
N ALA A 172 -2.15 -14.95 1.00
CA ALA A 172 -2.55 -15.91 2.03
C ALA A 172 -3.54 -16.96 1.49
N ALA A 173 -4.52 -16.54 0.67
CA ALA A 173 -5.47 -17.45 0.04
C ALA A 173 -4.77 -18.40 -0.95
N VAL A 174 -3.85 -17.89 -1.79
CA VAL A 174 -3.06 -18.70 -2.72
C VAL A 174 -2.27 -19.76 -1.95
N LEU A 175 -1.49 -19.37 -0.93
CA LEU A 175 -0.74 -20.31 -0.08
C LEU A 175 -1.67 -21.36 0.57
N GLY A 176 -2.80 -20.94 1.12
CA GLY A 176 -3.77 -21.84 1.76
C GLY A 176 -4.45 -22.83 0.80
N LEU A 177 -4.43 -22.57 -0.50
CA LEU A 177 -4.99 -23.42 -1.56
C LEU A 177 -3.93 -24.30 -2.24
N THR A 178 -2.71 -23.79 -2.46
CA THR A 178 -1.72 -24.44 -3.33
C THR A 178 -0.51 -25.02 -2.60
N ASP A 179 -0.14 -24.47 -1.44
CA ASP A 179 1.07 -24.89 -0.73
C ASP A 179 0.77 -26.04 0.24
N THR A 180 1.51 -27.14 0.10
CA THR A 180 1.40 -28.34 0.95
C THR A 180 1.52 -28.09 2.45
N ARG A 181 2.20 -27.01 2.87
CA ARG A 181 2.30 -26.59 4.28
C ARG A 181 0.93 -26.21 4.85
N TYR A 182 0.06 -25.67 4.00
CA TYR A 182 -1.22 -25.11 4.43
C TYR A 182 -2.41 -25.87 3.85
N ASN A 183 -2.34 -26.48 2.68
CA ASN A 183 -3.52 -27.07 2.02
C ASN A 183 -3.83 -28.54 2.38
N ALA A 184 -3.03 -29.17 3.26
CA ALA A 184 -3.18 -30.60 3.59
C ALA A 184 -4.45 -30.95 4.38
N ASN A 185 -5.02 -30.00 5.13
CA ASN A 185 -6.25 -30.17 5.92
C ASN A 185 -6.92 -28.82 6.15
N ASN A 186 -8.09 -28.79 6.79
CA ASN A 186 -8.85 -27.55 7.07
C ASN A 186 -8.60 -26.95 8.46
N SER A 187 -7.55 -27.36 9.18
CA SER A 187 -7.23 -26.80 10.48
C SER A 187 -6.86 -25.32 10.37
N LEU A 188 -7.21 -24.54 11.39
CA LEU A 188 -6.76 -23.16 11.55
C LEU A 188 -5.24 -23.12 11.68
N GLN A 189 -4.60 -22.29 10.87
CA GLN A 189 -3.14 -22.11 10.84
C GLN A 189 -2.83 -20.63 10.60
N LEU A 190 -1.64 -20.21 11.04
CA LEU A 190 -1.08 -18.92 10.67
C LEU A 190 -0.51 -19.05 9.25
N ILE A 191 -1.20 -18.45 8.28
CA ILE A 191 -0.75 -18.37 6.89
C ILE A 191 -0.09 -16.99 6.70
N PRO A 192 1.10 -16.91 6.09
CA PRO A 192 1.71 -15.63 5.75
C PRO A 192 0.76 -14.72 4.96
N ASN A 193 0.87 -13.42 5.21
CA ASN A 193 0.11 -12.32 4.61
C ASN A 193 -1.37 -12.23 5.01
N MET A 194 -1.84 -13.02 5.99
CA MET A 194 -3.17 -12.82 6.58
C MET A 194 -3.33 -11.42 7.19
N ASP A 195 -2.25 -10.74 7.56
CA ASP A 195 -2.21 -9.37 8.07
C ASP A 195 -2.26 -8.29 6.99
N GLY A 196 -2.25 -8.68 5.71
CA GLY A 196 -2.29 -7.77 4.58
C GLY A 196 -3.68 -7.30 4.20
N PHE A 197 -3.72 -6.31 3.31
CA PHE A 197 -4.93 -5.75 2.74
C PHE A 197 -5.80 -6.85 2.09
N PRO A 198 -7.13 -6.81 2.24
CA PRO A 198 -7.93 -5.83 3.01
C PRO A 198 -8.17 -6.24 4.48
N ASN A 199 -7.61 -7.36 4.94
CA ASN A 199 -7.77 -7.83 6.32
C ASN A 199 -6.99 -6.95 7.33
N GLY A 200 -5.85 -6.42 6.91
CA GLY A 200 -5.11 -5.37 7.59
C GLY A 200 -4.80 -4.19 6.66
N ARG A 201 -3.97 -3.26 7.12
CA ARG A 201 -3.55 -2.08 6.34
C ARG A 201 -2.02 -1.97 6.42
N ARG A 202 -1.31 -2.73 5.58
CA ARG A 202 0.15 -2.61 5.42
C ARG A 202 0.43 -1.59 4.32
N LEU A 203 1.49 -0.79 4.50
CA LEU A 203 1.86 0.25 3.53
C LEU A 203 2.49 -0.34 2.25
N GLU A 204 2.95 -1.58 2.33
CA GLU A 204 3.62 -2.32 1.27
C GLU A 204 2.67 -3.05 0.33
N ASP A 205 1.40 -3.17 0.70
CA ASP A 205 0.44 -3.92 -0.09
C ASP A 205 0.06 -3.16 -1.36
N ASP A 206 0.00 -3.86 -2.50
CA ASP A 206 -0.48 -3.31 -3.76
C ASP A 206 -2.01 -3.30 -3.74
N VAL A 207 -2.56 -2.30 -3.04
CA VAL A 207 -4.00 -2.11 -2.88
C VAL A 207 -4.70 -2.09 -4.23
N THR A 208 -4.15 -1.37 -5.22
CA THR A 208 -4.74 -1.24 -6.55
C THR A 208 -4.85 -2.59 -7.24
N ARG A 209 -3.77 -3.39 -7.23
CA ARG A 209 -3.78 -4.72 -7.83
C ARG A 209 -4.77 -5.65 -7.13
N ILE A 210 -4.74 -5.70 -5.80
CA ILE A 210 -5.64 -6.55 -5.00
C ILE A 210 -7.10 -6.19 -5.28
N GLU A 211 -7.45 -4.90 -5.29
CA GLU A 211 -8.81 -4.44 -5.56
C GLU A 211 -9.27 -4.80 -6.98
N LEU A 212 -8.41 -4.62 -7.97
CA LEU A 212 -8.70 -4.98 -9.36
C LEU A 212 -8.85 -6.49 -9.55
N GLN A 213 -8.03 -7.32 -8.89
CA GLN A 213 -8.18 -8.77 -8.89
C GLN A 213 -9.46 -9.22 -8.14
N ALA A 214 -9.81 -8.55 -7.04
CA ALA A 214 -11.05 -8.78 -6.30
C ALA A 214 -12.28 -8.47 -7.16
N VAL A 215 -12.29 -7.30 -7.80
CA VAL A 215 -13.29 -6.93 -8.80
C VAL A 215 -13.31 -7.93 -9.95
N GLY A 216 -12.15 -8.42 -10.38
CA GLY A 216 -11.97 -9.49 -11.34
C GLY A 216 -12.34 -10.88 -10.82
N GLY A 217 -13.05 -11.03 -9.70
CA GLY A 217 -13.70 -12.28 -9.29
C GLY A 217 -12.88 -13.23 -8.41
N VAL A 218 -11.64 -12.87 -8.03
CA VAL A 218 -10.74 -13.80 -7.31
C VAL A 218 -11.28 -14.19 -5.93
N VAL A 219 -12.03 -13.30 -5.27
CA VAL A 219 -12.65 -13.56 -3.95
C VAL A 219 -13.72 -14.66 -4.06
N LEU A 220 -14.51 -14.65 -5.14
CA LEU A 220 -15.50 -15.70 -5.42
C LEU A 220 -14.79 -17.05 -5.64
N ALA A 221 -13.70 -17.06 -6.41
CA ALA A 221 -12.93 -18.29 -6.63
C ALA A 221 -12.32 -18.83 -5.32
N ALA A 222 -11.79 -17.96 -4.45
CA ALA A 222 -11.21 -18.38 -3.18
C ALA A 222 -12.19 -19.16 -2.28
N ILE A 223 -13.49 -18.85 -2.35
CA ILE A 223 -14.56 -19.52 -1.58
C ILE A 223 -15.18 -20.74 -2.30
N GLY A 224 -14.72 -21.05 -3.52
CA GLY A 224 -15.15 -22.20 -4.31
C GLY A 224 -16.16 -21.89 -5.43
N LEU A 225 -16.41 -20.60 -5.72
CA LEU A 225 -17.22 -20.17 -6.88
C LEU A 225 -16.27 -19.94 -8.07
N TRP A 226 -15.96 -21.04 -8.76
CA TRP A 226 -14.94 -21.07 -9.82
C TRP A 226 -15.36 -20.31 -11.09
N TYR A 227 -14.37 -19.99 -11.93
CA TYR A 227 -14.56 -19.28 -13.19
C TYR A 227 -15.29 -20.12 -14.23
N ASP A 228 -15.79 -19.44 -15.26
CA ASP A 228 -16.67 -20.01 -16.30
C ASP A 228 -16.01 -21.15 -17.09
N ASP A 229 -14.67 -21.18 -17.14
CA ASP A 229 -13.87 -22.21 -17.81
C ASP A 229 -13.48 -23.40 -16.90
N TYR A 230 -13.92 -23.40 -15.64
CA TYR A 230 -13.74 -24.53 -14.74
C TYR A 230 -14.75 -25.63 -15.06
N ALA A 231 -14.25 -26.80 -15.48
CA ALA A 231 -15.07 -27.98 -15.62
C ALA A 231 -15.39 -28.58 -14.23
N ALA A 232 -16.68 -28.82 -13.96
CA ALA A 232 -17.12 -29.40 -12.69
C ALA A 232 -16.39 -30.72 -12.39
N GLY A 233 -15.76 -30.80 -11.21
CA GLY A 233 -14.98 -31.97 -10.80
C GLY A 233 -13.54 -32.03 -11.31
N ALA A 234 -13.07 -31.02 -12.05
CA ALA A 234 -11.67 -30.94 -12.44
C ALA A 234 -10.75 -30.82 -11.21
N ALA A 235 -9.61 -31.50 -11.26
CA ALA A 235 -8.66 -31.61 -10.16
C ALA A 235 -7.98 -30.28 -9.80
N ASN A 236 -7.77 -29.40 -10.78
CA ASN A 236 -7.15 -28.09 -10.58
C ASN A 236 -8.17 -26.96 -10.82
N PRO A 237 -8.51 -26.16 -9.81
CA PRO A 237 -9.39 -25.01 -9.98
C PRO A 237 -8.72 -23.78 -10.63
N VAL A 238 -7.39 -23.77 -10.75
CA VAL A 238 -6.63 -22.68 -11.40
C VAL A 238 -6.65 -22.86 -12.92
N THR A 239 -7.75 -22.44 -13.53
CA THR A 239 -7.96 -22.43 -14.97
C THR A 239 -7.23 -21.27 -15.65
N ALA A 240 -7.30 -21.18 -16.98
CA ALA A 240 -6.68 -20.08 -17.73
C ALA A 240 -7.27 -18.71 -17.33
N GLN A 241 -8.58 -18.62 -17.11
CA GLN A 241 -9.19 -17.36 -16.67
C GLN A 241 -8.74 -16.94 -15.27
N LEU A 242 -8.73 -17.87 -14.30
CA LEU A 242 -8.22 -17.56 -12.96
C LEU A 242 -6.72 -17.25 -13.00
N GLY A 243 -5.95 -17.97 -13.81
CA GLY A 243 -4.52 -17.71 -14.02
C GLY A 243 -4.25 -16.31 -14.57
N ASN A 244 -5.06 -15.83 -15.51
CA ASN A 244 -4.96 -14.47 -16.04
C ASN A 244 -5.24 -13.40 -14.97
N VAL A 245 -6.26 -13.62 -14.13
CA VAL A 245 -6.59 -12.70 -13.02
C VAL A 245 -5.46 -12.68 -11.98
N LEU A 246 -4.95 -13.85 -11.59
CA LEU A 246 -3.82 -13.94 -10.64
C LEU A 246 -2.54 -13.32 -11.21
N GLY A 247 -2.29 -13.50 -12.51
CA GLY A 247 -1.17 -12.93 -13.23
C GLY A 247 -1.33 -11.46 -13.64
N PHE A 248 -2.47 -10.84 -13.35
CA PHE A 248 -2.69 -9.42 -13.61
C PHE A 248 -1.69 -8.56 -12.83
N SER A 249 -1.13 -7.54 -13.47
CA SER A 249 -0.22 -6.59 -12.87
C SER A 249 -0.62 -5.18 -13.28
N THR A 250 -0.44 -4.22 -12.36
CA THR A 250 -0.61 -2.79 -12.62
C THR A 250 0.63 -2.18 -13.29
N ASN A 251 1.73 -2.96 -13.39
CA ASN A 251 3.08 -2.54 -13.71
C ASN A 251 3.71 -1.58 -12.67
N ILE A 252 3.01 -1.26 -11.58
CA ILE A 252 3.47 -0.41 -10.49
C ILE A 252 3.48 -1.26 -9.20
N GLU A 253 4.32 -2.29 -9.20
CA GLU A 253 4.31 -3.35 -8.18
C GLU A 253 5.27 -3.07 -7.00
N ARG A 254 5.95 -1.91 -7.00
CA ARG A 254 6.90 -1.53 -5.95
C ARG A 254 6.80 -0.07 -5.60
N ASN A 255 7.01 0.20 -4.32
CA ASN A 255 7.15 1.56 -3.80
C ASN A 255 8.43 2.22 -4.34
N ASP A 256 8.34 3.53 -4.58
CA ASP A 256 9.46 4.35 -5.06
C ASP A 256 10.68 4.35 -4.10
N THR A 257 10.45 4.02 -2.83
CA THR A 257 11.46 3.96 -1.78
C THR A 257 11.14 2.89 -0.75
N THR A 258 12.12 2.55 0.08
CA THR A 258 11.94 1.59 1.17
C THR A 258 11.23 2.20 2.36
N PHE A 259 10.42 1.40 3.05
CA PHE A 259 9.89 1.74 4.36
C PHE A 259 10.95 1.55 5.45
N ARG A 260 10.84 2.34 6.52
CA ARG A 260 11.65 2.20 7.72
C ARG A 260 11.21 0.96 8.49
N THR A 261 12.14 0.31 9.17
CA THR A 261 11.86 -0.86 10.01
C THR A 261 11.26 -0.50 11.38
N ALA A 262 11.10 0.80 11.67
CA ALA A 262 10.53 1.32 12.91
C ALA A 262 9.66 2.56 12.66
N PHE A 263 8.73 2.83 13.58
CA PHE A 263 7.83 3.98 13.53
C PHE A 263 8.59 5.29 13.25
N PRO A 264 8.09 6.16 12.33
CA PRO A 264 6.77 6.15 11.69
C PRO A 264 6.60 5.26 10.45
N TYR A 265 7.51 4.32 10.16
CA TYR A 265 7.52 3.39 9.00
C TYR A 265 7.60 4.06 7.62
N ALA A 266 6.97 5.21 7.40
CA ALA A 266 7.15 6.05 6.22
C ALA A 266 8.58 6.62 6.14
N GLN A 267 9.09 6.77 4.91
CA GLN A 267 10.39 7.38 4.67
C GLN A 267 10.36 8.89 4.95
N THR A 268 11.52 9.49 5.23
CA THR A 268 11.62 10.96 5.32
C THR A 268 11.27 11.59 3.97
N PRO A 269 10.49 12.70 3.95
CA PRO A 269 10.18 13.40 2.72
C PRO A 269 11.44 13.78 1.92
N TRP A 270 11.41 13.62 0.60
CA TRP A 270 12.47 14.13 -0.25
C TRP A 270 12.52 15.66 -0.17
N SER A 271 13.73 16.23 -0.14
CA SER A 271 13.89 17.69 -0.24
C SER A 271 13.38 18.17 -1.60
N GLY A 272 12.43 19.11 -1.61
CA GLY A 272 11.91 19.74 -2.82
C GLY A 272 12.90 20.70 -3.50
N THR A 273 14.14 20.80 -2.98
CA THR A 273 15.22 21.59 -3.58
C THR A 273 16.49 20.76 -3.63
N THR A 274 17.33 20.96 -4.65
CA THR A 274 18.68 20.38 -4.73
C THR A 274 19.60 20.87 -3.61
N ALA A 275 19.17 21.86 -2.83
CA ALA A 275 19.72 22.09 -1.50
C ALA A 275 19.28 20.94 -0.57
N GLN A 276 20.16 19.95 -0.43
CA GLN A 276 20.43 19.16 0.79
C GLN A 276 20.63 17.67 0.51
N ARG A 277 21.90 17.31 0.25
CA ARG A 277 22.52 16.08 0.80
C ARG A 277 23.49 16.40 1.96
N GLN A 278 23.22 17.50 2.64
CA GLN A 278 23.65 17.69 4.03
C GLN A 278 22.39 17.85 4.87
N ALA A 279 21.50 16.86 4.80
CA ALA A 279 20.64 16.59 5.93
C ALA A 279 21.57 16.16 7.07
N LEU A 280 22.04 17.16 7.81
CA LEU A 280 21.99 17.22 9.26
C LEU A 280 21.59 15.85 9.83
N ALA A 281 22.61 15.06 10.18
CA ALA A 281 22.42 13.74 10.74
C ALA A 281 21.42 13.84 11.91
N GLN A 282 20.19 13.42 11.64
CA GLN A 282 19.23 13.06 12.67
C GLN A 282 19.82 11.90 13.46
N ARG A 283 20.02 12.12 14.75
CA ARG A 283 19.56 11.23 15.83
C ARG A 283 19.43 12.14 17.03
N GLY A 284 18.41 12.01 17.87
CA GLY A 284 17.88 10.74 18.38
C GLY A 284 18.17 10.73 19.87
N SER A 285 17.54 11.66 20.54
CA SER A 285 17.90 12.21 21.83
C SER A 285 17.82 11.10 22.89
N ALA A 286 18.82 10.82 23.76
CA ALA A 286 18.73 9.93 24.96
C ALA A 286 19.26 10.66 26.24
N GLY A 287 18.49 11.06 27.26
CA GLY A 287 17.26 10.44 27.76
C GLY A 287 16.00 11.32 27.82
N LEU A 288 15.38 11.73 26.71
CA LEU A 288 15.78 11.53 25.34
C LEU A 288 16.51 12.81 24.86
N GLY A 289 17.83 13.05 25.09
CA GLY A 289 18.73 14.21 24.73
C GLY A 289 19.85 14.04 23.64
N LEU A 290 19.64 14.56 22.42
CA LEU A 290 20.47 14.74 21.21
C LEU A 290 19.75 15.87 20.48
N GLN A 291 20.08 17.08 20.88
CA GLN A 291 19.99 18.23 19.99
C GLN A 291 21.00 17.93 18.87
N PRO A 292 20.61 17.87 17.58
CA PRO A 292 21.60 17.77 16.52
C PRO A 292 22.48 19.01 16.63
N LYS A 293 23.78 18.80 16.84
CA LYS A 293 24.77 19.86 16.72
C LYS A 293 24.83 20.20 15.23
N LEU A 294 23.95 21.11 14.79
CA LEU A 294 24.22 21.87 13.58
C LEU A 294 25.64 22.42 13.71
N ALA A 295 26.38 22.52 12.60
CA ALA A 295 27.54 23.37 12.65
C ALA A 295 27.06 24.78 12.98
N ALA A 296 27.24 25.18 14.23
CA ALA A 296 26.92 26.51 14.70
C ALA A 296 28.11 27.40 14.38
N VAL A 297 27.85 28.59 13.88
CA VAL A 297 28.84 29.66 13.80
C VAL A 297 28.37 30.77 14.69
N GLN A 298 29.19 31.14 15.67
CA GLN A 298 28.95 32.29 16.53
C GLN A 298 30.17 33.18 16.49
N GLY A 299 29.97 34.48 16.28
CA GLY A 299 31.02 35.48 16.41
C GLY A 299 31.13 35.94 17.86
N PHE A 300 32.32 35.87 18.45
CA PHE A 300 32.62 36.48 19.74
C PHE A 300 33.99 37.19 19.71
N PRO A 301 34.08 38.47 20.11
CA PRO A 301 32.97 39.33 20.52
C PRO A 301 32.05 39.69 19.34
N ASN A 302 30.78 39.96 19.65
CA ASN A 302 29.80 40.51 18.72
C ASN A 302 28.83 41.40 19.54
N PRO A 303 28.87 42.74 19.39
CA PRO A 303 29.64 43.51 18.40
C PRO A 303 31.17 43.48 18.59
N PHE A 304 31.94 43.86 17.55
CA PHE A 304 33.42 43.87 17.57
C PHE A 304 34.01 45.12 16.88
N VAL A 305 35.28 45.45 17.15
CA VAL A 305 36.00 46.60 16.55
C VAL A 305 37.04 46.12 15.53
N ASP A 306 38.09 45.43 15.98
CA ASP A 306 39.21 45.00 15.12
C ASP A 306 39.08 43.56 14.59
N ARG A 307 38.48 42.68 15.40
CA ARG A 307 38.35 41.25 15.06
C ARG A 307 37.20 40.58 15.79
N THR A 308 36.62 39.56 15.18
CA THR A 308 35.71 38.62 15.84
C THR A 308 36.20 37.20 15.63
N THR A 309 36.00 36.33 16.64
CA THR A 309 36.32 34.91 16.54
C THR A 309 35.05 34.16 16.20
N LEU A 310 35.06 33.47 15.07
CA LEU A 310 33.98 32.61 14.60
C LEU A 310 34.21 31.22 15.17
N ARG A 311 33.45 30.87 16.22
CA ARG A 311 33.45 29.52 16.77
C ARG A 311 32.60 28.62 15.92
N VAL A 312 33.21 27.57 15.36
CA VAL A 312 32.58 26.57 14.49
C VAL A 312 32.62 25.22 15.18
N ASP A 313 31.49 24.53 15.25
CA ASP A 313 31.39 23.22 15.89
C ASP A 313 31.01 22.13 14.89
N LEU A 314 31.93 21.24 14.54
CA LEU A 314 31.73 20.28 13.46
C LEU A 314 31.43 18.89 13.99
N ALA A 315 30.29 18.33 13.61
CA ALA A 315 29.96 16.94 13.91
C ALA A 315 30.86 15.92 13.18
N LEU A 316 31.32 16.26 11.97
CA LEU A 316 32.15 15.41 11.11
C LEU A 316 33.22 16.24 10.40
N ALA A 317 34.37 15.62 10.11
CA ALA A 317 35.45 16.27 9.36
C ALA A 317 34.97 16.70 7.97
N SER A 318 35.10 17.99 7.65
CA SER A 318 34.47 18.61 6.48
C SER A 318 35.36 19.69 5.86
N ASN A 319 35.21 19.92 4.55
CA ASN A 319 35.83 21.07 3.85
C ASN A 319 34.90 22.27 3.99
N LEU A 320 35.38 23.35 4.59
CA LEU A 320 34.59 24.54 4.90
C LEU A 320 35.03 25.76 4.10
N SER A 321 34.06 26.59 3.73
CA SER A 321 34.27 27.97 3.29
C SER A 321 33.45 28.90 4.17
N ILE A 322 34.01 30.03 4.57
CA ILE A 322 33.29 31.06 5.33
C ILE A 322 33.34 32.33 4.50
N VAL A 323 32.16 32.83 4.17
CA VAL A 323 31.99 34.05 3.37
C VAL A 323 31.26 35.06 4.23
N VAL A 324 31.73 36.31 4.18
CA VAL A 324 31.07 37.44 4.83
C VAL A 324 30.45 38.31 3.76
N SER A 325 29.19 38.67 3.94
CA SER A 325 28.43 39.57 3.07
C SER A 325 27.81 40.72 3.86
N ASP A 326 27.60 41.84 3.20
CA ASP A 326 26.80 42.95 3.75
C ASP A 326 25.28 42.64 3.68
N MET A 327 24.45 43.52 4.22
CA MET A 327 22.98 43.36 4.25
C MET A 327 22.32 43.36 2.86
N THR A 328 23.04 43.80 1.81
CA THR A 328 22.56 43.72 0.42
C THR A 328 22.92 42.38 -0.25
N GLY A 329 23.65 41.51 0.46
CA GLY A 329 24.12 40.21 -0.03
C GLY A 329 25.45 40.30 -0.80
N ARG A 330 26.05 41.48 -0.94
CA ARG A 330 27.35 41.65 -1.60
C ARG A 330 28.45 41.06 -0.71
N LYS A 331 29.25 40.17 -1.28
CA LYS A 331 30.40 39.53 -0.61
C LYS A 331 31.47 40.57 -0.29
N VAL A 332 31.81 40.72 0.99
CA VAL A 332 32.85 41.64 1.49
C VAL A 332 34.14 40.92 1.87
N ALA A 333 34.08 39.64 2.28
CA ALA A 333 35.28 38.88 2.60
C ALA A 333 35.07 37.37 2.43
N THR A 334 36.18 36.62 2.30
CA THR A 334 36.21 35.15 2.41
C THR A 334 37.23 34.79 3.48
N VAL A 335 36.76 34.32 4.64
CA VAL A 335 37.60 34.03 5.82
C VAL A 335 38.30 32.68 5.69
N THR A 336 37.61 31.71 5.09
CA THR A 336 38.23 30.43 4.70
C THR A 336 37.60 29.94 3.39
N ASN A 337 38.35 29.17 2.60
CA ASN A 337 37.91 28.71 1.28
C ASN A 337 38.29 27.24 1.07
N GLY A 338 37.31 26.34 1.21
CA GLY A 338 37.47 24.91 0.97
C GLY A 338 38.46 24.20 1.88
N LYS A 339 38.81 24.78 3.04
CA LYS A 339 39.82 24.21 3.95
C LYS A 339 39.23 23.04 4.73
N LYS A 340 39.97 21.94 4.85
CA LYS A 340 39.56 20.77 5.61
C LYS A 340 39.72 21.02 7.12
N PHE A 341 38.68 20.74 7.89
CA PHE A 341 38.67 20.77 9.35
C PHE A 341 38.28 19.39 9.90
N ALA A 342 38.88 18.99 11.02
CA ALA A 342 38.50 17.77 11.74
C ALA A 342 37.14 17.94 12.45
N ALA A 343 36.51 16.85 12.88
CA ALA A 343 35.36 16.94 13.78
C ALA A 343 35.77 17.62 15.11
N GLY A 344 34.87 18.39 15.72
CA GLY A 344 35.11 19.14 16.95
C GLY A 344 34.98 20.66 16.79
N GLN A 345 35.40 21.39 17.83
CA GLN A 345 35.33 22.84 17.88
C GLN A 345 36.56 23.49 17.24
N HIS A 346 36.33 24.54 16.46
CA HIS A 346 37.36 25.33 15.81
C HIS A 346 37.07 26.81 15.99
N ASP A 347 38.09 27.57 16.39
CA ASP A 347 38.01 29.02 16.48
C ASP A 347 38.71 29.62 15.25
N ILE A 348 37.95 30.36 14.43
CA ILE A 348 38.42 30.96 13.18
C ILE A 348 38.30 32.48 13.30
N VAL A 349 39.42 33.19 13.27
CA VAL A 349 39.44 34.64 13.45
C VAL A 349 39.12 35.35 12.12
N TRP A 350 38.16 36.26 12.15
CA TRP A 350 37.94 37.24 11.10
C TRP A 350 38.44 38.61 11.56
N GLN A 351 39.40 39.15 10.80
CA GLN A 351 39.90 40.52 10.90
C GLN A 351 39.54 41.25 9.60
N PRO A 352 38.55 42.16 9.61
CA PRO A 352 38.20 42.91 8.41
C PRO A 352 39.31 43.88 7.98
N GLY A 353 39.49 44.06 6.67
CA GLY A 353 40.38 45.08 6.12
C GLY A 353 39.83 46.51 6.30
N ARG A 354 40.59 47.49 5.80
CA ARG A 354 40.24 48.92 5.90
C ARG A 354 39.03 49.30 5.05
N GLU A 355 38.71 48.50 4.05
CA GLU A 355 37.62 48.65 3.09
C GLU A 355 36.24 48.23 3.63
N VAL A 356 36.21 47.48 4.72
CA VAL A 356 34.98 47.05 5.38
C VAL A 356 34.59 48.12 6.40
N VAL A 357 33.44 48.76 6.25
CA VAL A 357 33.00 49.84 7.16
C VAL A 357 32.30 49.31 8.43
N ALA A 358 32.08 50.16 9.43
CA ALA A 358 31.21 49.83 10.56
C ALA A 358 29.79 49.50 10.04
N GLY A 359 29.15 48.49 10.61
CA GLY A 359 27.84 48.01 10.16
C GLY A 359 27.58 46.53 10.43
N GLN A 360 26.43 46.06 9.93
CA GLN A 360 25.99 44.68 10.09
C GLN A 360 26.40 43.82 8.89
N TYR A 361 26.84 42.60 9.20
CA TYR A 361 27.32 41.62 8.23
C TYR A 361 26.71 40.25 8.51
N ILE A 362 26.51 39.46 7.45
CA ILE A 362 26.11 38.07 7.52
C ILE A 362 27.34 37.20 7.25
N VAL A 363 27.69 36.37 8.22
CA VAL A 363 28.72 35.33 8.08
C VAL A 363 28.03 34.04 7.72
N THR A 364 28.33 33.51 6.54
CA THR A 364 27.74 32.27 6.04
C THR A 364 28.81 31.18 5.99
N LEU A 365 28.54 30.08 6.69
CA LEU A 365 29.34 28.87 6.65
C LEU A 365 28.85 27.97 5.52
N TYR A 366 29.78 27.57 4.66
CA TYR A 366 29.57 26.60 3.61
C TYR A 366 30.36 25.33 3.89
N SER A 367 29.78 24.19 3.53
CA SER A 367 30.51 22.95 3.35
C SER A 367 30.41 22.53 1.88
N GLY A 368 31.53 22.61 1.16
CA GLY A 368 31.53 22.53 -0.30
C GLY A 368 30.69 23.65 -0.93
N LYS A 369 29.59 23.30 -1.61
CA LYS A 369 28.66 24.25 -2.25
C LYS A 369 27.39 24.52 -1.40
N THR A 370 27.26 23.90 -0.23
CA THR A 370 26.04 23.94 0.59
C THR A 370 26.20 24.92 1.73
N VAL A 371 25.21 25.80 1.93
CA VAL A 371 25.10 26.64 3.13
C VAL A 371 24.72 25.76 4.32
N VAL A 372 25.52 25.79 5.37
CA VAL A 372 25.28 25.03 6.61
C VAL A 372 24.54 25.90 7.63
N THR A 373 25.03 27.12 7.85
CA THR A 373 24.40 28.10 8.73
C THR A 373 24.86 29.51 8.38
N SER A 374 24.12 30.50 8.85
CA SER A 374 24.50 31.91 8.79
C SER A 374 24.29 32.56 10.15
N THR A 375 25.19 33.46 10.54
CA THR A 375 25.05 34.29 11.73
C THR A 375 25.26 35.76 11.39
N ARG A 376 24.54 36.63 12.09
CA ARG A 376 24.75 38.08 12.02
C ARG A 376 25.90 38.47 12.94
N VAL A 377 26.80 39.32 12.45
CA VAL A 377 27.85 39.98 13.23
C VAL A 377 27.82 41.47 12.97
N GLU A 378 28.23 42.26 13.96
CA GLU A 378 28.15 43.72 13.92
C GLU A 378 29.53 44.31 14.23
N ARG A 379 30.02 45.14 13.31
CA ARG A 379 31.27 45.89 13.47
C ARG A 379 30.94 47.32 13.94
N HIS A 380 31.56 47.74 15.03
CA HIS A 380 31.52 49.13 15.52
C HIS A 380 32.66 49.96 14.96
#